data_AF-T1B1R5-F1
#
_entry.id   AF-T1B1R5-F1
#
_cell.length_a   1.000
_cell.length_b   1.000
_cell.length_c   1.000
_cell.angle_alpha   90.00
_cell.angle_beta   90.00
_cell.angle_gamma   90.00
#
_symmetry.space_group_name_H-M   'P 1'
#
loop_
_entity.id
_entity.type
_entity.pdbx_description
1 polymer ?
#
loop_
_entity_poly.entity_id
_entity_poly.type
_entity_poly.pdbx_seq_one_letter_code
_entity_poly.pdbx_strand_id
1 'polypeptide(L)'
;MTIARFWRETPQRYNLGASRCSSCGSAFFPPRVVCPVCPEHRRSLGKMEPLQLSGEGEVYSFTVVHDPAEGFEMQVPYVLALVKTREGPILTGQVVDVSPGDVHVGLRVQATFRKLREEGKSGVIHYGYKFAVAREEVREPVATEGESVPEPRAEGPRPART
;
A
#
# COMPACT_ATOMS: atom_id res chain seq x y z
N MET A 1 23.57 -0.40 2.28
CA MET A 1 22.87 -0.95 3.47
C MET A 1 21.43 -0.46 3.49
N THR A 2 20.48 -1.31 3.14
CA THR A 2 19.08 -0.91 2.90
C THR A 2 18.06 -1.57 3.84
N ILE A 3 18.46 -2.58 4.62
CA ILE A 3 17.59 -3.37 5.50
C ILE A 3 16.86 -2.49 6.54
N ALA A 4 17.59 -1.72 7.35
CA ALA A 4 17.00 -0.89 8.40
C ALA A 4 16.05 0.21 7.87
N ARG A 5 16.22 0.62 6.61
CA ARG A 5 15.30 1.55 5.93
C ARG A 5 14.00 0.83 5.58
N PHE A 6 14.09 -0.30 4.86
CA PHE A 6 12.90 -1.05 4.45
C PHE A 6 12.07 -1.53 5.64
N TRP A 7 12.70 -1.97 6.72
CA TRP A 7 11.99 -2.38 7.93
C TRP A 7 11.12 -1.24 8.51
N ARG A 8 11.67 -0.02 8.62
CA ARG A 8 10.92 1.17 9.09
C ARG A 8 9.81 1.59 8.14
N GLU A 9 9.99 1.34 6.85
CA GLU A 9 9.04 1.68 5.80
C GLU A 9 8.02 0.57 5.52
N THR A 10 8.02 -0.54 6.28
CA THR A 10 7.07 -1.64 6.11
C THR A 10 5.61 -1.18 6.18
N PRO A 11 5.17 -0.37 7.18
CA PRO A 11 3.75 0.01 7.29
C PRO A 11 3.22 0.77 6.06
N GLN A 12 4.04 1.67 5.51
CA GLN A 12 3.70 2.45 4.31
C GLN A 12 3.81 1.64 3.01
N ARG A 13 4.74 0.67 2.93
CA ARG A 13 4.92 -0.15 1.73
C ARG A 13 3.90 -1.27 1.60
N TYR A 14 3.46 -1.83 2.74
CA TYR A 14 2.61 -3.01 2.77
C TYR A 14 1.14 -2.62 2.80
N ASN A 15 0.79 -1.65 3.67
CA ASN A 15 -0.60 -1.29 3.96
C ASN A 15 -0.94 0.14 3.48
N LEU A 16 -0.07 0.77 2.69
CA LEU A 16 -0.24 2.15 2.25
C LEU A 16 -0.52 3.13 3.41
N GLY A 17 0.14 2.92 4.54
CA GLY A 17 0.08 3.82 5.69
C GLY A 17 0.51 5.23 5.31
N ALA A 18 -0.42 6.16 5.39
CA ALA A 18 -0.30 7.57 5.13
C ALA A 18 -0.56 8.37 6.42
N SER A 19 -0.47 9.69 6.32
CA SER A 19 -0.84 10.60 7.40
C SER A 19 -1.81 11.66 6.89
N ARG A 20 -2.83 11.99 7.66
CA ARG A 20 -3.75 13.09 7.38
C ARG A 20 -3.58 14.19 8.42
N CYS A 21 -3.59 15.44 7.97
CA CYS A 21 -3.62 16.57 8.89
C CYS A 21 -5.07 16.90 9.27
N SER A 22 -5.39 16.86 10.56
CA SER A 22 -6.75 17.19 11.05
C SER A 22 -7.08 18.68 10.92
N SER A 23 -6.07 19.55 10.75
CA SER A 23 -6.26 21.01 10.58
C SER A 23 -6.65 21.42 9.17
N CYS A 24 -6.00 20.87 8.13
CA CYS A 24 -6.25 21.23 6.72
C CYS A 24 -6.93 20.12 5.92
N GLY A 25 -7.12 18.95 6.51
CA GLY A 25 -7.73 17.79 5.86
C GLY A 25 -6.86 17.09 4.82
N SER A 26 -5.69 17.64 4.46
CA SER A 26 -4.80 17.08 3.43
C SER A 26 -4.17 15.77 3.89
N ALA A 27 -4.16 14.79 2.98
CA ALA A 27 -3.47 13.51 3.15
C ALA A 27 -2.07 13.57 2.53
N PHE A 28 -1.12 12.87 3.14
CA PHE A 28 0.27 12.81 2.70
C PHE A 28 0.78 11.38 2.73
N PHE A 29 1.49 11.01 1.67
CA PHE A 29 2.20 9.76 1.54
C PHE A 29 3.61 10.05 0.99
N PRO A 30 4.71 9.56 1.59
CA PRO A 30 4.80 8.82 2.86
C PRO A 30 4.25 9.60 4.08
N PRO A 31 3.96 8.92 5.20
CA PRO A 31 3.44 9.56 6.40
C PRO A 31 4.45 10.58 6.94
N ARG A 32 3.93 11.75 7.32
CA ARG A 32 4.73 12.88 7.82
C ARG A 32 4.29 13.27 9.22
N VAL A 33 5.26 13.77 9.99
CA VAL A 33 5.04 14.33 11.34
C VAL A 33 4.65 15.82 11.32
N VAL A 34 4.92 16.52 10.21
CA VAL A 34 4.63 17.97 10.05
C VAL A 34 3.95 18.20 8.70
N CYS A 35 2.88 18.99 8.70
CA CYS A 35 2.17 19.35 7.48
C CYS A 35 2.86 20.54 6.78
N PRO A 36 3.23 20.41 5.49
CA PRO A 36 3.84 21.50 4.72
C PRO A 36 2.83 22.52 4.16
N VAL A 37 1.53 22.20 4.19
CA VAL A 37 0.47 23.02 3.56
C VAL A 37 -0.14 24.02 4.55
N CYS A 38 -0.07 23.73 5.86
CA CYS A 38 -0.62 24.63 6.87
C CYS A 38 0.23 25.91 6.97
N PRO A 39 -0.39 27.12 6.88
CA PRO A 39 0.33 28.39 6.89
C PRO A 39 1.13 28.64 8.18
N GLU A 40 0.72 28.05 9.31
CA GLU A 40 1.59 27.88 10.47
C GLU A 40 1.88 26.40 10.67
N HIS A 41 3.11 25.95 10.35
CA HIS A 41 3.56 24.58 10.62
C HIS A 41 3.30 24.17 12.08
N ARG A 42 3.35 25.13 13.01
CA ARG A 42 3.04 24.94 14.44
C ARG A 42 1.60 24.48 14.70
N ARG A 43 0.61 24.88 13.88
CA ARG A 43 -0.79 24.44 14.00
C ARG A 43 -1.01 22.97 13.58
N SER A 44 -0.02 22.37 12.90
CA SER A 44 -0.07 20.96 12.48
C SER A 44 0.72 20.02 13.40
N LEU A 45 1.57 20.56 14.29
CA LEU A 45 2.32 19.77 15.26
C LEU A 45 1.35 19.02 16.19
N GLY A 46 1.43 17.69 16.20
CA GLY A 46 0.57 16.83 17.00
C GLY A 46 -0.84 16.60 16.45
N LYS A 47 -1.17 17.11 15.25
CA LYS A 47 -2.46 16.91 14.58
C LYS A 47 -2.35 16.11 13.28
N MET A 48 -1.28 15.31 13.18
CA MET A 48 -1.08 14.37 12.10
C MET A 48 -1.57 13.01 12.58
N GLU A 49 -2.67 12.56 12.01
CA GLU A 49 -3.29 11.28 12.33
C GLU A 49 -2.89 10.23 11.28
N PRO A 50 -2.70 8.97 11.69
CA PRO A 50 -2.47 7.88 10.74
C PRO A 50 -3.71 7.69 9.86
N LEU A 51 -3.50 7.55 8.55
CA LEU A 51 -4.54 7.30 7.57
C LEU A 51 -4.13 6.07 6.76
N GLN A 52 -5.03 5.12 6.56
CA GLN A 52 -4.81 4.03 5.61
C GLN A 52 -5.44 4.42 4.26
N LEU A 53 -4.66 4.41 3.19
CA LEU A 53 -5.19 4.66 1.85
C LEU A 53 -5.94 3.40 1.36
N SER A 54 -7.01 3.60 0.60
CA SER A 54 -7.78 2.52 -0.06
C SER A 54 -6.93 1.73 -1.06
N GLY A 55 -5.89 2.36 -1.61
CA GLY A 55 -5.10 1.81 -2.71
C GLY A 55 -5.76 1.96 -4.07
N GLU A 56 -6.95 2.55 -4.14
CA GLU A 56 -7.62 2.92 -5.39
C GLU A 56 -7.05 4.23 -5.93
N GLY A 57 -6.84 4.27 -7.24
CA GLY A 57 -6.42 5.50 -7.90
C GLY A 57 -6.53 5.44 -9.41
N GLU A 58 -6.13 6.53 -10.03
CA GLU A 58 -6.12 6.70 -11.48
C GLU A 58 -4.71 7.06 -11.95
N VAL A 59 -4.31 6.54 -13.11
CA VAL A 59 -3.03 6.89 -13.73
C VAL A 59 -3.05 8.38 -14.10
N TYR A 60 -2.25 9.17 -13.39
CA TYR A 60 -2.05 10.60 -13.65
C TYR A 60 -1.06 10.82 -14.81
N SER A 61 0.01 10.04 -14.83
CA SER A 61 1.02 10.05 -15.89
C SER A 61 1.78 8.72 -15.87
N PHE A 62 2.30 8.27 -17.01
CA PHE A 62 3.04 7.02 -17.10
C PHE A 62 4.19 7.10 -18.11
N THR A 63 5.13 6.19 -17.99
CA THR A 63 6.21 5.96 -18.94
C THR A 63 6.46 4.46 -19.09
N VAL A 64 6.90 4.04 -20.27
CA VAL A 64 7.31 2.67 -20.54
C VAL A 64 8.82 2.60 -20.50
N VAL A 65 9.35 1.82 -19.56
CA VAL A 65 10.79 1.65 -19.39
C VAL A 65 11.25 0.46 -20.23
N HIS A 66 11.99 0.77 -21.30
CA HIS A 66 12.60 -0.21 -22.20
C HIS A 66 14.05 -0.55 -21.83
N ASP A 67 14.74 0.35 -21.12
CA ASP A 67 16.11 0.16 -20.64
C ASP A 67 16.11 0.12 -19.10
N PRO A 68 16.25 -1.05 -18.48
CA PRO A 68 16.09 -1.23 -17.05
C PRO A 68 17.38 -0.86 -16.31
N ALA A 69 17.23 -0.40 -15.06
CA ALA A 69 18.34 -0.43 -14.12
C ALA A 69 18.70 -1.88 -13.75
N GLU A 70 19.93 -2.10 -13.31
CA GLU A 70 20.45 -3.40 -12.86
C GLU A 70 19.48 -4.06 -11.86
N GLY A 71 19.11 -5.32 -12.12
CA GLY A 71 18.16 -6.09 -11.30
C GLY A 71 16.68 -5.95 -11.68
N PHE A 72 16.35 -5.14 -12.70
CA PHE A 72 15.00 -5.08 -13.31
C PHE A 72 14.95 -5.67 -14.73
N GLU A 73 16.04 -6.31 -15.17
CA GLU A 73 16.20 -6.87 -16.53
C GLU A 73 15.07 -7.83 -16.92
N MET A 74 14.59 -8.66 -15.98
CA MET A 74 13.50 -9.61 -16.26
C MET A 74 12.11 -8.99 -16.34
N GLN A 75 11.96 -7.68 -16.12
CA GLN A 75 10.68 -6.98 -16.12
C GLN A 75 10.50 -6.08 -17.35
N VAL A 76 11.45 -6.07 -18.29
CA VAL A 76 11.36 -5.22 -19.48
C VAL A 76 10.41 -5.83 -20.53
N PRO A 77 9.56 -5.02 -21.18
CA PRO A 77 9.21 -3.63 -20.84
C PRO A 77 8.23 -3.56 -19.65
N TYR A 78 8.46 -2.64 -18.70
CA TYR A 78 7.50 -2.36 -17.62
C TYR A 78 7.00 -0.93 -17.66
N VAL A 79 5.78 -0.74 -17.16
CA VAL A 79 5.16 0.57 -17.05
C VAL A 79 5.42 1.15 -15.66
N LEU A 80 5.97 2.35 -15.61
CA LEU A 80 6.09 3.14 -14.39
C LEU A 80 5.06 4.27 -14.43
N ALA A 81 4.19 4.36 -13.42
CA ALA A 81 3.12 5.33 -13.37
C ALA A 81 3.15 6.17 -12.09
N LEU A 82 2.67 7.41 -12.24
CA LEU A 82 2.18 8.25 -11.17
C LEU A 82 0.68 8.01 -11.05
N VAL A 83 0.24 7.51 -9.91
CA VAL A 83 -1.15 7.17 -9.62
C VAL A 83 -1.69 8.17 -8.62
N LYS A 84 -2.72 8.92 -9.00
CA LYS A 84 -3.43 9.81 -8.08
C LYS A 84 -4.43 8.98 -7.29
N THR A 85 -4.26 8.86 -5.99
CA THR A 85 -5.21 8.13 -5.15
C THR A 85 -6.45 8.97 -4.88
N ARG A 86 -7.54 8.30 -4.50
CA ARG A 86 -8.81 8.94 -4.16
C ARG A 86 -8.68 9.94 -3.00
N GLU A 87 -7.79 9.67 -2.06
CA GLU A 87 -7.56 10.50 -0.87
C GLU A 87 -6.69 11.74 -1.17
N GLY A 88 -6.07 11.82 -2.35
CA GLY A 88 -5.33 12.99 -2.81
C GLY A 88 -3.84 12.76 -3.15
N PRO A 89 -3.06 11.97 -2.38
CA PRO A 89 -1.64 11.74 -2.68
C PRO A 89 -1.40 11.14 -4.06
N ILE A 90 -0.27 11.50 -4.68
CA ILE A 90 0.21 10.87 -5.90
C ILE A 90 1.30 9.87 -5.54
N LEU A 91 1.09 8.61 -5.91
CA LEU A 91 1.99 7.50 -5.65
C LEU A 91 2.73 7.12 -6.91
N THR A 92 4.05 6.92 -6.79
CA THR A 92 4.84 6.33 -7.87
C THR A 92 4.91 4.83 -7.68
N GLY A 93 4.60 4.07 -8.72
CA GLY A 93 4.70 2.61 -8.71
C GLY A 93 4.63 2.02 -10.11
N GLN A 94 5.01 0.75 -10.23
CA GLN A 94 4.89 0.02 -11.49
C GLN A 94 3.45 -0.44 -11.69
N VAL A 95 2.94 -0.35 -12.93
CA VAL A 95 1.69 -0.99 -13.32
C VAL A 95 1.99 -2.38 -13.85
N VAL A 96 1.32 -3.39 -13.31
CA VAL A 96 1.52 -4.81 -13.61
C VAL A 96 0.22 -5.46 -14.09
N ASP A 97 0.34 -6.67 -14.62
CA ASP A 97 -0.77 -7.48 -15.13
C ASP A 97 -1.55 -6.81 -16.29
N VAL A 98 -0.88 -5.93 -17.05
CA VAL A 98 -1.43 -5.21 -18.22
C VAL A 98 -0.35 -5.05 -19.29
N SER A 99 -0.75 -5.05 -20.56
CA SER A 99 0.20 -4.76 -21.62
C SER A 99 0.57 -3.27 -21.61
N PRO A 100 1.82 -2.89 -21.93
CA PRO A 100 2.20 -1.47 -21.96
C PRO A 100 1.37 -0.60 -22.92
N GLY A 101 0.77 -1.21 -23.95
CA GLY A 101 -0.09 -0.51 -24.92
C GLY A 101 -1.49 -0.19 -24.39
N ASP A 102 -1.96 -0.90 -23.36
CA ASP A 102 -3.29 -0.69 -22.79
C ASP A 102 -3.27 0.35 -21.65
N VAL A 103 -2.09 0.82 -21.24
CA VAL A 103 -1.97 1.85 -20.21
C VAL A 103 -2.19 3.23 -20.82
N HIS A 104 -3.15 3.96 -20.26
CA HIS A 104 -3.44 5.34 -20.63
C HIS A 104 -3.69 6.20 -19.37
N VAL A 105 -3.58 7.52 -19.53
CA VAL A 105 -3.95 8.47 -18.48
C VAL A 105 -5.45 8.33 -18.16
N GLY A 106 -5.80 8.35 -16.88
CA GLY A 106 -7.17 8.10 -16.38
C GLY A 106 -7.52 6.62 -16.19
N LEU A 107 -6.63 5.68 -16.52
CA LEU A 107 -6.86 4.26 -16.25
C LEU A 107 -7.01 4.02 -14.75
N ARG A 108 -8.09 3.34 -14.34
CA ARG A 108 -8.34 2.96 -12.95
C ARG A 108 -7.44 1.81 -12.53
N VAL A 109 -6.76 1.98 -11.41
CA VAL A 109 -5.82 1.00 -10.88
C VAL A 109 -6.02 0.80 -9.39
N GLN A 110 -5.60 -0.37 -8.91
CA GLN A 110 -5.62 -0.73 -7.50
C GLN A 110 -4.25 -1.21 -7.05
N ALA A 111 -3.85 -0.80 -5.85
CA ALA A 111 -2.60 -1.23 -5.26
C ALA A 111 -2.64 -2.72 -4.91
N THR A 112 -1.61 -3.45 -5.31
CA THR A 112 -1.39 -4.87 -5.03
C THR A 112 -0.06 -5.07 -4.34
N PHE A 113 -0.01 -5.99 -3.40
CA PHE A 113 1.24 -6.39 -2.73
C PHE A 113 2.08 -7.28 -3.64
N ARG A 114 3.32 -6.89 -3.93
CA ARG A 114 4.24 -7.60 -4.82
C ARG A 114 5.69 -7.50 -4.35
N LYS A 115 6.53 -8.41 -4.84
CA LYS A 115 7.99 -8.31 -4.69
C LYS A 115 8.50 -7.11 -5.48
N LEU A 116 9.23 -6.21 -4.81
CA LEU A 116 9.85 -5.05 -5.43
C LEU A 116 11.25 -5.38 -5.94
N ARG A 117 12.07 -6.03 -5.09
CA ARG A 117 13.46 -6.39 -5.39
C ARG A 117 14.00 -7.42 -4.40
N GLU A 118 15.16 -7.97 -4.70
CA GLU A 118 15.91 -8.89 -3.84
C GLU A 118 17.36 -8.42 -3.75
N GLU A 119 17.95 -8.43 -2.56
CA GLU A 119 19.36 -8.03 -2.37
C GLU A 119 20.33 -9.20 -2.65
N GLY A 120 20.37 -9.65 -3.89
CA GLY A 120 21.22 -10.77 -4.31
C GLY A 120 20.81 -12.12 -3.70
N LYS A 121 21.57 -13.18 -3.99
CA LYS A 121 21.19 -14.59 -3.69
C LYS A 121 21.00 -14.93 -2.20
N SER A 122 21.54 -14.10 -1.30
CA SER A 122 21.53 -14.34 0.14
C SER A 122 21.00 -13.14 0.94
N GLY A 123 20.46 -12.12 0.26
CA GLY A 123 19.92 -10.94 0.91
C GLY A 123 18.42 -11.00 1.12
N VAL A 124 17.88 -9.90 1.68
CA VAL A 124 16.46 -9.80 2.02
C VAL A 124 15.63 -9.53 0.76
N ILE A 125 14.48 -10.20 0.68
CA ILE A 125 13.44 -9.91 -0.32
C ILE A 125 12.62 -8.74 0.18
N HIS A 126 12.56 -7.69 -0.64
CA HIS A 126 11.79 -6.49 -0.34
C HIS A 126 10.44 -6.54 -1.05
N TYR A 127 9.38 -6.51 -0.27
CA TYR A 127 8.02 -6.38 -0.78
C TYR A 127 7.49 -4.95 -0.66
N GLY A 128 6.41 -4.66 -1.38
CA GLY A 128 5.67 -3.42 -1.28
C GLY A 128 4.55 -3.36 -2.31
N TYR A 129 4.03 -2.18 -2.56
CA TYR A 129 2.94 -1.98 -3.50
C TYR A 129 3.42 -1.87 -4.95
N LYS A 130 2.68 -2.49 -5.86
CA LYS A 130 2.60 -2.17 -7.29
C LYS A 130 1.13 -1.87 -7.61
N PHE A 131 0.82 -1.45 -8.83
CA PHE A 131 -0.55 -1.18 -9.26
C PHE A 131 -0.98 -2.22 -10.29
N ALA A 132 -2.17 -2.78 -10.13
CA ALA A 132 -2.81 -3.58 -11.17
C ALA A 132 -4.05 -2.83 -11.68
N VAL A 133 -4.52 -3.15 -12.88
CA VAL A 133 -5.78 -2.60 -13.38
C VAL A 133 -6.89 -2.99 -12.41
N ALA A 134 -7.67 -2.00 -11.98
CA ALA A 134 -8.82 -2.25 -11.12
C ALA A 134 -9.79 -3.13 -11.90
N ARG A 135 -9.92 -4.40 -11.51
CA ARG A 135 -11.02 -5.23 -12.01
C ARG A 135 -12.28 -4.59 -11.47
N GLU A 136 -13.24 -4.27 -12.35
CA GLU A 136 -14.62 -4.12 -11.88
C GLU A 136 -14.99 -5.47 -11.27
N GLU A 137 -14.95 -5.57 -9.94
CA GLU A 137 -15.53 -6.69 -9.24
C GLU A 137 -17.02 -6.70 -9.61
N VAL A 138 -17.38 -7.65 -10.48
CA VAL A 138 -18.67 -8.31 -10.37
C VAL A 138 -18.76 -8.75 -8.92
N ARG A 139 -19.54 -8.00 -8.15
CA ARG A 139 -19.87 -8.29 -6.76
C ARG A 139 -20.61 -9.62 -6.74
N GLU A 140 -19.89 -10.73 -6.73
CA GLU A 140 -20.45 -11.99 -6.27
C GLU A 140 -20.70 -11.84 -4.77
N PRO A 141 -21.96 -11.94 -4.30
CA PRO A 141 -22.25 -11.83 -2.89
C PRO A 141 -21.57 -13.00 -2.19
N VAL A 142 -20.57 -12.70 -1.35
CA VAL A 142 -20.02 -13.67 -0.40
C VAL A 142 -21.17 -14.16 0.47
N ALA A 143 -21.55 -15.43 0.26
CA ALA A 143 -22.49 -16.12 1.11
C ALA A 143 -21.96 -16.10 2.54
N THR A 144 -22.73 -15.48 3.44
CA THR A 144 -22.47 -15.50 4.88
C THR A 144 -22.76 -16.91 5.39
N GLU A 145 -21.76 -17.78 5.37
CA GLU A 145 -21.80 -19.00 6.17
C GLU A 145 -21.35 -18.63 7.58
N GLY A 146 -22.30 -18.71 8.51
CA GLY A 146 -22.08 -18.45 9.92
C GLY A 146 -21.23 -19.55 10.54
N GLU A 147 -19.97 -19.25 10.83
CA GLU A 147 -19.18 -20.01 11.79
C GLU A 147 -19.49 -19.49 13.20
N SER A 148 -20.43 -20.18 13.84
CA SER A 148 -20.62 -20.15 15.29
C SER A 148 -19.37 -20.70 15.97
N VAL A 149 -18.59 -19.82 16.60
CA VAL A 149 -17.50 -20.18 17.50
C VAL A 149 -18.08 -20.99 18.67
N PRO A 150 -17.68 -22.26 18.90
CA PRO A 150 -18.12 -22.99 20.08
C PRO A 150 -17.43 -22.44 21.35
N GLU A 151 -18.24 -22.14 22.36
CA GLU A 151 -17.81 -21.65 23.68
C GLU A 151 -16.78 -22.60 24.34
N PRO A 152 -15.75 -22.08 25.02
CA PRO A 152 -14.84 -22.92 25.78
C PRO A 152 -15.57 -23.55 26.97
N ARG A 153 -15.61 -24.89 27.01
CA ARG A 153 -16.14 -25.67 28.13
C ARG A 153 -15.42 -25.28 29.43
N ALA A 154 -16.19 -24.83 30.41
CA ALA A 154 -15.74 -24.57 31.76
C ALA A 154 -15.12 -25.84 32.39
N GLU A 155 -13.84 -25.78 32.72
CA GLU A 155 -13.20 -26.73 33.65
C GLU A 155 -13.82 -26.55 35.04
N GLY A 156 -14.56 -27.56 35.49
CA GLY A 156 -15.13 -27.62 36.82
C GLY A 156 -14.05 -27.71 37.93
N PRO A 157 -14.40 -27.35 39.18
CA PRO A 157 -13.45 -27.19 40.27
C PRO A 157 -12.83 -28.53 40.69
N ARG A 158 -11.49 -28.57 40.79
CA ARG A 158 -10.75 -29.70 41.38
C ARG A 158 -11.07 -29.78 42.88
N PRO A 159 -11.49 -30.94 43.41
CA PRO A 159 -11.72 -31.07 44.85
C PRO A 159 -10.41 -31.11 45.62
N ALA A 160 -10.37 -30.36 46.73
CA ALA A 160 -9.34 -30.43 47.75
C ALA A 160 -9.31 -31.84 48.38
N ARG A 161 -8.12 -32.41 48.53
CA ARG A 161 -7.88 -33.53 49.44
C ARG A 161 -6.76 -33.16 50.41
N THR A 162 -7.14 -33.16 51.68
CA THR A 162 -6.42 -33.49 52.93
C THR A 162 -4.91 -33.56 52.88
#